data_AF-A0A932UAV7-F1
#
_entry.id   AF-A0A932UAV7-F1
#
_cell.length_a   1.000
_cell.length_b   1.000
_cell.length_c   1.000
_cell.angle_alpha   90.00
_cell.angle_beta   90.00
_cell.angle_gamma   90.00
#
_symmetry.space_group_name_H-M   'P 1'
#
loop_
_entity.id
_entity.type
_entity.pdbx_description
1 polymer ?
#
loop_
_entity_poly.entity_id
_entity_poly.type
_entity_poly.pdbx_seq_one_letter_code
_entity_poly.pdbx_strand_id
1 'polypeptide(L)'
;MSVQASDDRPIVVLGATGRTGRLTAGELVRLGRPLVLAARRPERLRRLVEGGRGQITAVTADARDADSLYSALRDAALLVNCAGPYGPIGSIPLRVALARRVPYVDVSGEQAYVTSVAALDGVAKEAGVPIFPGAGLFGGLAVVTAALACQSLSAPSAVTITHRLALVGALGASLGTKRSAAWASG
;
A
#
# COMPACT_ATOMS: atom_id res chain seq x y z
N MET A 1 9.68 -4.60 -22.66
CA MET A 1 9.77 -3.37 -21.83
C MET A 1 10.88 -3.58 -20.82
N SER A 2 12.06 -3.02 -21.07
CA SER A 2 13.13 -2.96 -20.08
C SER A 2 12.78 -1.89 -19.06
N VAL A 3 12.47 -2.28 -17.82
CA VAL A 3 12.48 -1.34 -16.70
C VAL A 3 13.95 -1.17 -16.31
N GLN A 4 14.60 -0.14 -16.84
CA GLN A 4 15.88 0.32 -16.31
C GLN A 4 15.80 1.82 -15.99
N ALA A 5 15.71 2.09 -14.69
CA ALA A 5 16.56 3.04 -14.00
C ALA A 5 16.72 2.49 -12.57
N SER A 6 17.95 2.28 -12.10
CA SER A 6 18.19 2.09 -10.67
C SER A 6 17.92 3.43 -10.01
N ASP A 7 16.67 3.66 -9.63
CA ASP A 7 16.31 4.77 -8.76
C ASP A 7 16.83 4.44 -7.36
N ASP A 8 17.92 5.10 -6.98
CA ASP A 8 18.60 4.97 -5.69
C ASP A 8 17.79 5.61 -4.55
N ARG A 9 16.70 6.33 -4.86
CA ARG A 9 15.78 6.85 -3.85
C ARG A 9 15.03 5.71 -3.14
N PRO A 10 14.81 5.82 -1.83
CA PRO A 10 14.16 4.77 -1.07
C PRO A 10 12.68 4.62 -1.39
N ILE A 11 12.18 3.38 -1.25
CA ILE A 11 10.75 3.08 -1.17
C ILE A 11 10.32 3.25 0.29
N VAL A 12 9.30 4.07 0.53
CA VAL A 12 8.72 4.29 1.86
C VAL A 12 7.60 3.28 2.09
N VAL A 13 7.70 2.48 3.15
CA VAL A 13 6.64 1.55 3.57
C VAL A 13 5.93 2.12 4.79
N LEU A 14 4.76 2.71 4.60
CA LEU A 14 3.94 3.24 5.69
C LEU A 14 3.12 2.13 6.34
N GLY A 15 3.13 2.06 7.67
CA GLY A 15 2.56 0.93 8.41
C GLY A 15 3.50 -0.28 8.48
N ALA A 16 4.82 -0.06 8.37
CA ALA A 16 5.84 -1.12 8.35
C ALA A 16 5.82 -2.07 9.55
N THR A 17 5.30 -1.64 10.70
CA THR A 17 5.18 -2.47 11.91
C THR A 17 3.93 -3.36 11.94
N GLY A 18 3.01 -3.19 10.98
CA GLY A 18 1.84 -4.03 10.77
C GLY A 18 2.16 -5.34 10.04
N ARG A 19 1.20 -6.26 9.96
CA ARG A 19 1.40 -7.56 9.30
C ARG A 19 1.79 -7.39 7.83
N THR A 20 0.98 -6.66 7.05
CA THR A 20 1.23 -6.46 5.62
C THR A 20 2.49 -5.65 5.39
N GLY A 21 2.69 -4.57 6.14
CA GLY A 21 3.91 -3.74 6.05
C GLY A 21 5.20 -4.54 6.25
N ARG A 22 5.24 -5.48 7.20
CA ARG A 22 6.42 -6.36 7.40
C ARG A 22 6.67 -7.29 6.22
N LEU A 23 5.62 -7.89 5.65
CA LEU A 23 5.74 -8.78 4.49
C LEU A 23 6.21 -7.99 3.25
N THR A 24 5.62 -6.82 3.01
CA THR A 24 6.03 -5.90 1.95
C THR A 24 7.48 -5.48 2.11
N ALA A 25 7.89 -5.05 3.30
CA ALA A 25 9.28 -4.66 3.57
C ALA A 25 10.25 -5.82 3.34
N GLY A 26 9.94 -7.03 3.83
CA GLY A 26 10.78 -8.20 3.63
C GLY A 26 10.99 -8.56 2.15
N GLU A 27 9.94 -8.44 1.35
CA GLU A 27 10.05 -8.68 -0.10
C GLU A 27 10.85 -7.60 -0.82
N LEU A 28 10.66 -6.32 -0.47
CA LEU A 28 11.44 -5.23 -1.07
C LEU A 28 12.92 -5.29 -0.70
N VAL A 29 13.25 -5.78 0.50
CA VAL A 29 14.64 -6.11 0.90
C VAL A 29 15.21 -7.20 0.00
N ARG A 30 14.45 -8.27 -0.26
CA ARG A 30 14.86 -9.37 -1.14
C ARG A 30 15.15 -8.90 -2.57
N LEU A 31 14.43 -7.86 -3.02
CA LEU A 31 14.64 -7.19 -4.31
C LEU A 31 15.80 -6.17 -4.29
N GLY A 32 16.50 -5.99 -3.17
CA GLY A 32 17.67 -5.13 -3.06
C GLY A 32 17.38 -3.62 -3.12
N ARG A 33 16.13 -3.21 -2.83
CA ARG A 33 15.75 -1.79 -2.89
C ARG A 33 16.08 -1.07 -1.59
N PRO A 34 16.53 0.20 -1.63
CA PRO A 34 16.66 1.03 -0.43
C PRO A 34 15.28 1.29 0.18
N LEU A 35 15.14 1.17 1.49
CA LEU A 35 13.87 1.29 2.20
C LEU A 35 13.91 2.31 3.33
N VAL A 36 12.77 2.98 3.49
CA VAL A 36 12.42 3.75 4.67
C VAL A 36 11.19 3.10 5.30
N LEU A 37 11.35 2.51 6.48
CA LEU A 37 10.25 1.93 7.25
C LEU A 37 9.56 3.03 8.04
N ALA A 38 8.28 3.29 7.73
CA ALA A 38 7.50 4.35 8.35
C ALA A 38 6.38 3.78 9.24
N ALA A 39 6.35 4.15 10.52
CA ALA A 39 5.29 3.78 11.45
C ALA A 39 5.26 4.68 12.70
N ARG A 40 4.15 4.65 13.43
CA ARG A 40 3.94 5.47 14.64
C ARG A 40 4.80 5.09 15.85
N ARG A 41 5.36 3.88 15.87
CA ARG A 41 5.99 3.27 17.04
C ARG A 41 7.49 3.08 16.81
N PRO A 42 8.35 4.04 17.20
CA PRO A 42 9.78 4.03 16.91
C PRO A 42 10.49 2.78 17.49
N GLU A 43 10.08 2.30 18.65
CA GLU A 43 10.64 1.11 19.30
C GLU A 43 10.36 -0.20 18.54
N ARG A 44 9.28 -0.24 17.75
CA ARG A 44 8.99 -1.37 16.87
C ARG A 44 9.74 -1.26 15.55
N LEU A 45 10.00 -0.04 15.08
CA LEU A 45 10.80 0.20 13.89
C LEU A 45 12.27 -0.19 14.11
N ARG A 46 12.87 0.20 15.25
CA ARG A 46 14.26 -0.16 15.58
C ARG A 46 14.51 -1.66 15.47
N ARG A 47 13.63 -2.47 16.06
CA ARG A 47 13.70 -3.94 15.98
C ARG A 47 13.63 -4.48 14.54
N LEU A 48 12.89 -3.82 13.64
CA LEU A 48 12.82 -4.24 12.24
C LEU A 48 14.09 -3.87 11.47
N VAL A 49 14.70 -2.73 11.78
CA VAL A 49 15.97 -2.30 11.18
C VAL A 49 17.11 -3.20 11.65
N GLU A 50 17.22 -3.45 12.96
CA GLU A 50 18.27 -4.28 13.56
C GLU A 50 18.22 -5.74 13.09
N GLY A 51 17.01 -6.28 12.89
CA GLY A 51 16.82 -7.62 12.34
C GLY A 51 16.87 -7.69 10.81
N GLY A 52 16.95 -6.55 10.12
CA GLY A 52 16.92 -6.45 8.67
C GLY A 52 18.30 -6.60 8.04
N ARG A 53 18.33 -6.95 6.76
CA ARG A 53 19.54 -6.91 5.92
C ARG A 53 19.31 -5.93 4.77
N GLY A 54 20.35 -5.25 4.31
CA GLY A 54 20.27 -4.28 3.21
C GLY A 54 20.15 -2.82 3.67
N GLN A 55 19.88 -1.91 2.73
CA GLN A 55 19.82 -0.47 2.97
C GLN A 55 18.45 -0.09 3.55
N ILE A 56 18.30 -0.24 4.86
CA ILE A 56 17.04 0.04 5.56
C ILE A 56 17.24 1.14 6.59
N THR A 57 16.40 2.16 6.52
CA THR A 57 16.28 3.21 7.55
C THR A 57 14.86 3.21 8.11
N ALA A 58 14.65 3.91 9.22
CA ALA A 58 13.34 4.04 9.85
C ALA A 58 13.01 5.50 10.14
N VAL A 59 11.73 5.84 9.98
CA VAL A 59 11.19 7.16 10.31
C VAL A 59 9.87 6.99 11.07
N THR A 60 9.67 7.81 12.10
CA THR A 60 8.36 7.87 12.75
C THR A 60 7.41 8.66 11.86
N ALA A 61 6.29 8.05 11.48
CA ALA A 61 5.23 8.71 10.73
C ALA A 61 3.85 8.19 11.13
N ASP A 62 2.88 9.09 11.23
CA ASP A 62 1.47 8.76 11.44
C ASP A 62 0.67 9.02 10.16
N ALA A 63 -0.10 8.03 9.72
CA ALA A 63 -0.98 8.15 8.57
C ALA A 63 -2.07 9.23 8.76
N ARG A 64 -2.29 9.71 9.98
CA ARG A 64 -3.22 10.80 10.33
C ARG A 64 -2.57 12.18 10.35
N ASP A 65 -1.23 12.24 10.28
CA ASP A 65 -0.48 13.48 10.43
C ASP A 65 0.26 13.78 9.12
N ALA A 66 -0.28 14.76 8.38
CA ALA A 66 0.26 15.17 7.09
C ALA A 66 1.71 15.67 7.17
N ASP A 67 2.10 16.36 8.25
CA ASP A 67 3.45 16.92 8.38
C ASP A 67 4.49 15.83 8.62
N SER A 68 4.14 14.82 9.41
CA SER A 68 4.96 13.62 9.57
C SER A 68 5.17 12.89 8.24
N LEU A 69 4.14 12.83 7.40
CA LEU A 69 4.17 12.19 6.08
C LEU A 69 4.99 13.03 5.08
N TYR A 70 4.82 14.34 5.07
CA TYR A 70 5.62 15.24 4.24
C TYR A 70 7.11 15.10 4.53
N SER A 71 7.47 14.93 5.81
CA SER A 71 8.85 14.70 6.22
C SER A 71 9.35 13.32 5.79
N ALA A 72 8.53 12.27 5.94
CA ALA A 72 8.86 10.91 5.57
C ALA A 72 9.01 10.70 4.05
N LEU A 73 8.34 11.51 3.22
CA LEU A 73 8.33 11.38 1.76
C LEU A 73 9.33 12.29 1.02
N ARG A 74 10.21 13.01 1.73
CA ARG A 74 11.08 14.05 1.14
C ARG A 74 11.83 13.59 -0.11
N ASP A 75 12.46 12.41 -0.05
CA ASP A 75 13.28 11.85 -1.13
C ASP A 75 12.79 10.46 -1.56
N ALA A 76 11.48 10.21 -1.47
CA ALA A 76 10.91 8.90 -1.75
C ALA A 76 10.77 8.63 -3.26
N ALA A 77 11.13 7.42 -3.69
CA ALA A 77 10.83 6.92 -5.03
C ALA A 77 9.35 6.50 -5.17
N LEU A 78 8.76 6.00 -4.08
CA LEU A 78 7.44 5.39 -4.03
C LEU A 78 6.96 5.35 -2.59
N LEU A 79 5.68 5.64 -2.36
CA LEU A 79 4.98 5.32 -1.12
C LEU A 79 4.18 4.04 -1.31
N VAL A 80 4.50 3.01 -0.50
CA VAL A 80 3.65 1.83 -0.31
C VAL A 80 2.90 1.97 1.01
N ASN A 81 1.62 2.32 0.94
CA ASN A 81 0.76 2.51 2.09
C ASN A 81 0.12 1.18 2.52
N CYS A 82 0.57 0.68 3.67
CA CYS A 82 0.02 -0.48 4.37
C CYS A 82 -0.70 -0.09 5.68
N ALA A 83 -0.96 1.21 5.90
CA ALA A 83 -1.53 1.74 7.13
C ALA A 83 -3.06 1.95 7.04
N GLY A 84 -3.81 0.88 7.31
CA GLY A 84 -5.27 0.95 7.47
C GLY A 84 -5.73 1.30 8.90
N PRO A 85 -7.04 1.51 9.12
CA PRO A 85 -8.15 1.38 8.14
C PRO A 85 -8.19 2.53 7.11
N TYR A 86 -8.55 2.28 5.85
CA TYR A 86 -8.39 3.24 4.76
C TYR A 86 -9.53 4.24 4.62
N GLY A 87 -10.78 3.85 4.87
CA GLY A 87 -11.93 4.75 4.86
C GLY A 87 -11.70 6.05 5.64
N PRO A 88 -11.30 5.99 6.92
CA PRO A 88 -11.14 7.20 7.72
C PRO A 88 -9.80 7.94 7.56
N ILE A 89 -8.73 7.28 7.11
CA ILE A 89 -7.37 7.90 7.11
C ILE A 89 -6.59 7.73 5.81
N GLY A 90 -7.04 6.89 4.88
CA GLY A 90 -6.29 6.55 3.65
C GLY A 90 -6.12 7.72 2.69
N SER A 91 -7.05 8.70 2.72
CA SER A 91 -6.96 9.89 1.87
C SER A 91 -5.78 10.80 2.22
N ILE A 92 -5.32 10.80 3.47
CA ILE A 92 -4.24 11.70 3.93
C ILE A 92 -2.90 11.29 3.31
N PRO A 93 -2.39 10.05 3.45
CA PRO A 93 -1.16 9.62 2.79
C PRO A 93 -1.18 9.77 1.28
N LEU A 94 -2.32 9.49 0.65
CA LEU A 94 -2.48 9.60 -0.80
C LEU A 94 -2.37 11.06 -1.27
N ARG A 95 -3.03 12.01 -0.59
CA ARG A 95 -2.94 13.44 -0.91
C ARG A 95 -1.54 14.00 -0.67
N VAL A 96 -0.86 13.57 0.39
CA VAL A 96 0.53 13.97 0.66
C VAL A 96 1.48 13.44 -0.42
N ALA A 97 1.29 12.19 -0.88
CA ALA A 97 2.06 11.61 -1.98
C ALA A 97 1.86 12.40 -3.29
N LEU A 98 0.60 12.72 -3.63
CA LEU A 98 0.27 13.59 -4.76
C LEU A 98 0.97 14.95 -4.68
N ALA A 99 0.87 15.63 -3.53
CA ALA A 99 1.49 16.94 -3.34
C ALA A 99 3.02 16.89 -3.43
N ARG A 100 3.64 15.79 -2.97
CA ARG A 100 5.09 15.54 -3.09
C ARG A 100 5.53 15.00 -4.45
N ARG A 101 4.58 14.74 -5.36
CA ARG A 101 4.81 14.05 -6.64
C ARG A 101 5.50 12.69 -6.48
N VAL A 102 5.13 11.96 -5.44
CA VAL A 102 5.62 10.61 -5.15
C VAL A 102 4.58 9.60 -5.63
N PRO A 103 4.96 8.62 -6.49
CA PRO A 103 4.08 7.52 -6.85
C PRO A 103 3.50 6.82 -5.62
N TYR A 104 2.26 6.35 -5.74
CA TYR A 104 1.52 5.79 -4.62
C TYR A 104 0.95 4.40 -4.94
N VAL A 105 1.13 3.47 -4.02
CA VAL A 105 0.48 2.15 -4.03
C VAL A 105 -0.11 1.88 -2.64
N ASP A 106 -1.30 1.31 -2.57
CA ASP A 106 -1.81 0.75 -1.31
C ASP A 106 -2.40 -0.64 -1.48
N VAL A 107 -2.67 -1.30 -0.35
CA VAL A 107 -3.18 -2.67 -0.31
C VAL A 107 -4.62 -2.73 0.20
N SER A 108 -5.38 -1.65 0.05
CA SER A 108 -6.74 -1.54 0.59
C SER A 108 -7.66 -2.64 0.03
N GLY A 109 -8.41 -3.27 0.92
CA GLY A 109 -9.56 -4.11 0.55
C GLY A 109 -10.90 -3.40 0.70
N GLU A 110 -10.88 -2.12 1.08
CA GLU A 110 -12.08 -1.33 1.39
C GLU A 110 -12.61 -0.70 0.10
N GLN A 111 -13.61 -1.34 -0.52
CA GLN A 111 -14.13 -0.95 -1.85
C GLN A 111 -14.59 0.50 -1.91
N ALA A 112 -15.30 1.00 -0.88
CA ALA A 112 -15.74 2.39 -0.84
C ALA A 112 -14.56 3.38 -0.91
N TYR A 113 -13.46 3.09 -0.21
CA TYR A 113 -12.24 3.87 -0.29
C TYR A 113 -11.60 3.77 -1.69
N VAL A 114 -11.43 2.56 -2.24
CA VAL A 114 -10.82 2.36 -3.57
C VAL A 114 -11.62 3.11 -4.65
N THR A 115 -12.96 3.03 -4.63
CA THR A 115 -13.83 3.76 -5.55
C THR A 115 -13.69 5.27 -5.38
N SER A 116 -13.59 5.77 -4.15
CA SER A 116 -13.40 7.21 -3.89
C SER A 116 -12.09 7.77 -4.47
N VAL A 117 -11.05 6.94 -4.60
CA VAL A 117 -9.76 7.35 -5.17
C VAL A 117 -9.90 7.69 -6.65
N ALA A 118 -10.86 7.12 -7.37
CA ALA A 118 -11.10 7.42 -8.78
C ALA A 118 -11.42 8.90 -9.04
N ALA A 119 -11.99 9.60 -8.05
CA ALA A 119 -12.24 11.04 -8.14
C ALA A 119 -10.95 11.88 -8.26
N LEU A 120 -9.77 11.30 -8.00
CA LEU A 120 -8.48 11.96 -8.09
C LEU A 120 -7.73 11.66 -9.40
N ASP A 121 -8.31 10.90 -10.33
CA ASP A 121 -7.66 10.52 -11.59
C ASP A 121 -7.16 11.73 -12.40
N GLY A 122 -8.01 12.76 -12.57
CA GLY A 122 -7.63 13.99 -13.27
C GLY A 122 -6.45 14.71 -12.61
N VAL A 123 -6.50 14.86 -11.28
CA VAL A 123 -5.44 15.51 -10.50
C VAL A 123 -4.13 14.71 -10.57
N ALA A 124 -4.20 13.38 -10.52
CA ALA A 124 -3.04 12.51 -10.60
C ALA A 124 -2.38 12.57 -11.99
N LYS A 125 -3.19 12.59 -13.06
CA LYS A 125 -2.73 12.74 -14.45
C LYS A 125 -2.06 14.09 -14.67
N GLU A 126 -2.67 15.18 -14.22
CA GLU A 126 -2.11 16.52 -14.33
C GLU A 126 -0.77 16.64 -13.56
N ALA A 127 -0.68 16.03 -12.38
CA ALA A 127 0.55 16.01 -11.60
C ALA A 127 1.63 15.06 -12.15
N GLY A 128 1.29 14.16 -13.09
CA GLY A 128 2.18 13.12 -13.60
C GLY A 128 2.50 12.04 -12.56
N VAL A 129 1.61 11.79 -11.60
CA VAL A 129 1.86 10.90 -10.46
C VAL A 129 1.03 9.62 -10.59
N PRO A 130 1.66 8.44 -10.73
CA PRO A 130 0.95 7.17 -10.71
C PRO A 130 0.34 6.88 -9.33
N ILE A 131 -0.95 6.51 -9.31
CA ILE A 131 -1.66 6.05 -8.12
C ILE A 131 -2.26 4.67 -8.40
N PHE A 132 -1.97 3.71 -7.55
CA PHE A 132 -2.47 2.34 -7.67
C PHE A 132 -3.12 1.88 -6.34
N PRO A 133 -4.41 2.19 -6.13
CA PRO A 133 -5.13 1.77 -4.94
C PRO A 133 -5.49 0.27 -5.02
N GLY A 134 -5.54 -0.39 -3.86
CA GLY A 134 -6.08 -1.74 -3.75
C GLY A 134 -5.21 -2.85 -4.32
N ALA A 135 -3.90 -2.68 -4.39
CA ALA A 135 -2.87 -3.65 -4.82
C ALA A 135 -2.68 -4.86 -3.88
N GLY A 136 -3.74 -5.26 -3.19
CA GLY A 136 -3.76 -6.42 -2.29
C GLY A 136 -4.32 -7.68 -2.95
N LEU A 137 -4.53 -8.70 -2.11
CA LEU A 137 -5.07 -10.00 -2.52
C LEU A 137 -6.49 -9.89 -3.13
N PHE A 138 -7.38 -9.16 -2.46
CA PHE A 138 -8.80 -9.09 -2.82
C PHE A 138 -9.09 -8.13 -3.97
N GLY A 139 -8.30 -7.06 -4.10
CA GLY A 139 -8.38 -6.13 -5.22
C GLY A 139 -7.44 -6.54 -6.34
N GLY A 140 -6.22 -6.04 -6.28
CA GLY A 140 -5.21 -6.12 -7.33
C GLY A 140 -5.01 -7.52 -7.90
N LEU A 141 -4.69 -8.51 -7.06
CA LEU A 141 -4.44 -9.86 -7.58
C LEU A 141 -5.69 -10.45 -8.23
N ALA A 142 -6.85 -10.29 -7.62
CA ALA A 142 -8.11 -10.82 -8.14
C ALA A 142 -8.50 -10.14 -9.46
N VAL A 143 -8.38 -8.81 -9.54
CA VAL A 143 -8.69 -8.01 -10.74
C VAL A 143 -7.71 -8.32 -11.87
N VAL A 144 -6.41 -8.41 -11.60
CA VAL A 144 -5.41 -8.78 -12.63
C VAL A 144 -5.67 -10.19 -13.15
N THR A 145 -5.96 -11.15 -12.27
CA THR A 145 -6.28 -12.52 -12.68
C THR A 145 -7.53 -12.57 -13.55
N ALA A 146 -8.58 -11.84 -13.16
CA ALA A 146 -9.79 -11.72 -13.96
C ALA A 146 -9.52 -11.08 -15.33
N ALA A 147 -8.75 -10.00 -15.38
CA ALA A 147 -8.39 -9.31 -16.61
C ALA A 147 -7.59 -10.22 -17.54
N LEU A 148 -6.60 -10.96 -17.01
CA LEU A 148 -5.81 -11.92 -17.78
C LEU A 148 -6.69 -13.06 -18.34
N ALA A 149 -7.61 -13.61 -17.54
CA ALA A 149 -8.55 -14.62 -18.03
C ALA A 149 -9.46 -14.09 -19.15
N CYS A 150 -9.86 -12.82 -19.05
CA CYS A 150 -10.68 -12.16 -20.06
C CYS A 150 -9.95 -11.90 -21.38
N GLN A 151 -8.62 -11.78 -21.39
CA GLN A 151 -7.85 -11.53 -22.63
C GLN A 151 -8.00 -12.66 -23.66
N SER A 152 -8.29 -13.88 -23.20
CA SER A 152 -8.51 -15.04 -24.06
C SER A 152 -9.96 -15.16 -24.54
N LEU A 153 -10.85 -14.23 -24.17
CA LEU A 153 -12.27 -14.27 -24.49
C LEU A 153 -12.63 -13.15 -25.47
N SER A 154 -13.42 -13.48 -26.50
CA SER A 154 -13.79 -12.51 -27.55
C SER A 154 -14.73 -11.41 -27.07
N ALA A 155 -15.60 -11.70 -26.08
CA ALA A 155 -16.58 -10.77 -25.53
C ALA A 155 -17.06 -11.23 -24.14
N PRO A 156 -16.25 -11.07 -23.08
CA PRO A 156 -16.68 -11.39 -21.72
C PRO A 156 -17.84 -10.46 -21.29
N SER A 157 -18.96 -11.04 -20.86
CA SER A 157 -20.16 -10.29 -20.44
C SER A 157 -20.27 -10.09 -18.93
N ALA A 158 -19.64 -10.96 -18.13
CA ALA A 158 -19.62 -10.87 -16.68
C ALA A 158 -18.39 -11.57 -16.08
N VAL A 159 -17.92 -11.06 -14.94
CA VAL A 159 -16.88 -11.69 -14.13
C VAL A 159 -17.35 -11.77 -12.69
N THR A 160 -17.32 -12.97 -12.12
CA THR A 160 -17.61 -13.20 -10.69
C THR A 160 -16.34 -13.61 -9.97
N ILE A 161 -15.94 -12.84 -8.96
CA ILE A 161 -14.79 -13.12 -8.11
C ILE A 161 -15.29 -13.63 -6.76
N THR A 162 -14.91 -14.87 -6.42
CA THR A 162 -15.32 -15.50 -5.16
C THR A 162 -14.10 -15.75 -4.27
N HIS A 163 -14.12 -15.21 -3.05
CA HIS A 163 -13.11 -15.50 -2.03
C HIS A 163 -13.63 -16.49 -1.00
N ARG A 164 -13.11 -17.73 -1.03
CA ARG A 164 -13.37 -18.71 0.02
C ARG A 164 -12.26 -18.63 1.07
N LEU A 165 -12.54 -17.94 2.17
CA LEU A 165 -11.64 -17.85 3.31
C LEU A 165 -11.93 -18.99 4.27
N ALA A 166 -11.12 -20.04 4.24
CA ALA A 166 -11.06 -20.98 5.34
C ALA A 166 -10.32 -20.28 6.50
N LEU A 167 -11.06 -19.77 7.48
CA LEU A 167 -10.49 -19.30 8.74
C LEU A 167 -10.01 -20.51 9.54
N VAL A 168 -8.91 -21.13 9.10
CA VAL A 168 -8.19 -22.13 9.89
C VAL A 168 -7.42 -21.37 10.99
N GLY A 169 -7.49 -21.88 12.22
CA GLY A 169 -7.01 -21.22 13.45
C GLY A 169 -5.60 -20.63 13.41
N ALA A 170 -5.31 -19.79 14.42
CA ALA A 170 -4.10 -18.96 14.63
C ALA A 170 -3.84 -17.83 13.61
N LEU A 171 -4.39 -17.88 12.40
CA LEU A 171 -4.38 -16.78 11.43
C LEU A 171 -5.57 -15.83 11.61
N GLY A 172 -5.78 -15.34 12.83
CA GLY A 172 -6.84 -14.37 13.11
C GLY A 172 -6.73 -13.12 12.22
N ALA A 173 -7.88 -12.54 11.86
CA ALA A 173 -7.95 -11.29 11.11
C ALA A 173 -6.99 -10.25 11.71
N SER A 174 -6.18 -9.61 10.87
CA SER A 174 -5.25 -8.58 11.34
C SER A 174 -6.01 -7.46 12.04
N LEU A 175 -5.38 -6.75 12.99
CA LEU A 175 -6.01 -5.57 13.61
C LEU A 175 -6.51 -4.55 12.58
N GLY A 176 -5.80 -4.41 11.44
CA GLY A 176 -6.25 -3.60 10.33
C GLY A 176 -7.54 -4.13 9.71
N THR A 177 -7.58 -5.43 9.38
CA THR A 177 -8.77 -6.11 8.84
C THR A 177 -9.98 -5.97 9.76
N LYS A 178 -9.80 -6.18 11.08
CA LYS A 178 -10.88 -6.04 12.07
C LYS A 178 -11.45 -4.61 12.10
N ARG A 179 -10.57 -3.60 12.05
CA ARG A 179 -10.99 -2.19 12.03
C ARG A 179 -11.67 -1.79 10.72
N SER A 180 -11.21 -2.34 9.60
CA SER A 180 -11.80 -2.12 8.28
C SER A 180 -13.22 -2.70 8.22
N ALA A 181 -13.40 -3.93 8.75
CA ALA A 181 -14.70 -4.57 8.84
C ALA A 181 -15.68 -3.79 9.74
N ALA A 182 -15.22 -3.31 10.90
CA ALA A 182 -16.04 -2.50 11.80
C ALA A 182 -16.47 -1.17 11.18
N TRP A 183 -15.61 -0.55 10.35
CA TRP A 183 -15.97 0.66 9.60
C TRP A 183 -16.99 0.38 8.49
N ALA A 184 -16.86 -0.74 7.76
CA ALA A 184 -17.80 -1.09 6.70
C ALA A 184 -19.21 -1.47 7.20
N SER A 185 -19.37 -1.74 8.50
CA SER A 185 -20.62 -2.15 9.13
C SER A 185 -21.36 -1.03 9.87
N GLY A 186 -20.86 0.21 9.86
CA GLY A 186 -21.46 1.37 10.53
C GLY A 186 -21.75 2.49 9.55
#